data_AF-A0A2T2W7H2-F1
#
_entry.id   AF-A0A2T2W7H2-F1
#
_cell.length_a   1.000
_cell.length_b   1.000
_cell.length_c   1.000
_cell.angle_alpha   90.00
_cell.angle_beta   90.00
_cell.angle_gamma   90.00
#
_symmetry.space_group_name_H-M   'P 1'
#
loop_
_entity.id
_entity.type
_entity.pdbx_description
1 polymer ?
#
loop_
_entity_poly.entity_id
_entity_poly.type
_entity_poly.pdbx_seq_one_letter_code
_entity_poly.pdbx_strand_id
1 'polypeptide(L)'
;MGINDLKARAYELAGVITTQQLKAKYAAIAPLNLCLKASWQEAIAFLETKPVSDQTTTKTIGELKTEVYILAQASTPQQLKAKDELLRALNFSFKASWEKALNVLKANQQDFQAWLANPPEQYKALFAEVETTSKEFSTKLKRAKQLGEEAQKMATSLDHLAQEAHNEAEQMRQEAEIAYRVAQQAKLN
;
A
#
# COMPACT_ATOMS: atom_id res chain seq x y z
N MET A 1 24.97 36.93 39.65
CA MET A 1 24.05 37.28 38.54
C MET A 1 22.91 38.14 39.07
N GLY A 2 22.83 39.36 38.57
CA GLY A 2 21.66 40.23 38.71
C GLY A 2 20.53 39.79 37.79
N ILE A 3 19.34 40.37 37.95
CA ILE A 3 18.17 40.05 37.12
C ILE A 3 18.43 40.33 35.63
N ASN A 4 19.19 41.37 35.31
CA ASN A 4 19.56 41.70 33.94
C ASN A 4 20.44 40.62 33.27
N ASP A 5 21.36 40.01 34.01
CA ASP A 5 22.23 38.94 33.50
C ASP A 5 21.41 37.67 33.20
N LEU A 6 20.46 37.33 34.08
CA LEU A 6 19.58 36.18 33.89
C LEU A 6 18.63 36.41 32.70
N LYS A 7 18.11 37.62 32.55
CA LYS A 7 17.29 38.01 31.41
C LYS A 7 18.04 37.88 30.09
N ALA A 8 19.27 38.39 30.02
CA ALA A 8 20.12 38.27 28.83
C ALA A 8 20.41 36.81 28.48
N ARG A 9 20.73 35.99 29.48
CA ARG A 9 20.98 34.55 29.28
C ARG A 9 19.73 33.79 28.82
N ALA A 10 18.57 34.08 29.39
CA ALA A 10 17.30 33.48 28.96
C ALA A 10 16.94 33.87 27.51
N TYR A 11 17.24 35.11 27.11
CA TYR A 11 17.05 35.60 25.74
C TYR A 11 17.98 34.90 24.74
N GLU A 12 19.24 34.74 25.10
CA GLU A 12 20.23 34.03 24.30
C GLU A 12 19.83 32.55 24.13
N LEU A 13 19.48 31.86 25.21
CA LEU A 13 19.02 30.47 25.17
C LEU A 13 17.74 30.28 24.33
N ALA A 14 16.85 31.27 24.34
CA ALA A 14 15.59 31.21 23.59
C ALA A 14 15.68 31.77 22.16
N GLY A 15 16.76 32.47 21.81
CA GLY A 15 16.89 33.21 20.54
C GLY A 15 15.86 34.33 20.39
N VAL A 16 15.55 35.05 21.47
CA VAL A 16 14.55 36.14 21.49
C VAL A 16 15.16 37.41 22.09
N ILE A 17 14.58 38.57 21.79
CA ILE A 17 15.05 39.87 22.29
C ILE A 17 14.10 40.50 23.32
N THR A 18 12.90 39.94 23.48
CA THR A 18 11.89 40.48 24.40
C THR A 18 11.24 39.39 25.25
N THR A 19 10.81 39.79 26.45
CA THR A 19 10.06 38.93 27.38
C THR A 19 8.74 38.48 26.79
N GLN A 20 8.12 39.31 25.95
CA GLN A 20 6.87 38.98 25.27
C GLN A 20 7.07 37.85 24.26
N GLN A 21 8.13 37.91 23.45
CA GLN A 21 8.51 36.82 22.55
C GLN A 21 8.86 35.54 23.32
N LEU A 22 9.54 35.66 24.47
CA LEU A 22 9.86 34.52 25.32
C LEU A 22 8.60 33.80 25.81
N LYS A 23 7.62 34.56 26.32
CA LYS A 23 6.34 34.01 26.79
C LYS A 23 5.47 33.44 25.67
N ALA A 24 5.52 34.04 24.48
CA ALA A 24 4.82 33.54 23.30
C ALA A 24 5.42 32.22 22.78
N LYS A 25 6.75 32.10 22.81
CA LYS A 25 7.48 30.92 22.34
C LYS A 25 7.37 29.74 23.31
N TYR A 26 7.29 30.01 24.61
CA TYR A 26 7.23 28.98 25.66
C TYR A 26 6.05 29.21 26.61
N ALA A 27 4.95 28.47 26.37
CA ALA A 27 3.76 28.52 27.21
C ALA A 27 4.04 28.22 28.70
N ALA A 28 5.04 27.39 29.00
CA ALA A 28 5.48 27.09 30.37
C ALA A 28 6.10 28.30 31.10
N ILE A 29 6.61 29.29 30.36
CA ILE A 29 7.22 30.52 30.90
C ILE A 29 6.17 31.66 31.03
N ALA A 30 5.02 31.54 30.35
CA ALA A 30 3.94 32.52 30.41
C ALA A 30 3.43 32.85 31.83
N PRO A 31 3.18 31.87 32.72
CA PRO A 31 2.67 32.14 34.08
C PRO A 31 3.76 32.68 35.03
N LEU A 32 5.04 32.62 34.66
CA LEU A 32 6.12 33.06 35.54
C LEU A 32 6.12 34.59 35.72
N ASN A 33 6.33 35.01 36.97
CA ASN A 33 6.48 36.42 37.32
C ASN A 33 7.94 36.86 37.10
N LEU A 34 8.24 37.29 35.88
CA LEU A 34 9.59 37.68 35.43
C LEU A 34 10.07 39.03 35.99
N CYS A 35 9.43 39.56 37.03
CA CYS A 35 9.98 40.58 37.91
C CYS A 35 10.86 39.97 39.03
N LEU A 36 10.73 38.67 39.28
CA LEU A 36 11.45 37.95 40.34
C LEU A 36 12.68 37.23 39.79
N LYS A 37 13.78 37.29 40.55
CA LYS A 37 15.02 36.58 40.22
C LYS A 37 14.83 35.07 40.12
N ALA A 38 14.07 34.47 41.05
CA ALA A 38 13.80 33.03 41.09
C ALA A 38 13.09 32.54 39.82
N SER A 39 12.09 33.30 39.34
CA SER A 39 11.36 32.97 38.12
C SER A 39 12.22 33.01 36.85
N TRP A 40 13.27 33.85 36.81
CA TRP A 40 14.25 33.81 35.72
C TRP A 40 15.15 32.58 35.79
N GLN A 41 15.51 32.11 36.98
CA GLN A 41 16.32 30.89 37.14
C GLN A 41 15.53 29.65 36.75
N GLU A 42 14.25 29.58 37.12
CA GLU A 42 13.33 28.52 36.66
C GLU A 42 13.14 28.53 35.14
N ALA A 43 12.98 29.72 34.55
CA ALA A 43 12.88 29.86 33.10
C ALA A 43 14.18 29.39 32.40
N ILE A 44 15.36 29.74 32.91
CA ILE A 44 16.64 29.29 32.37
C ILE A 44 16.78 27.77 32.51
N ALA A 45 16.49 27.19 33.67
CA ALA A 45 16.55 25.73 33.87
C ALA A 45 15.61 24.99 32.91
N PHE A 46 14.42 25.56 32.64
CA PHE A 46 13.51 25.02 31.63
C PHE A 46 14.08 25.13 30.20
N LEU A 47 14.72 26.24 29.86
CA LEU A 47 15.34 26.45 28.54
C LEU A 47 16.60 25.60 28.34
N GLU A 48 17.34 25.30 29.41
CA GLU A 48 18.54 24.45 29.37
C GLU A 48 18.17 22.96 29.26
N THR A 49 17.03 22.54 29.81
CA THR A 49 16.54 21.15 29.75
C THR A 49 15.72 20.84 28.51
N LYS A 50 15.19 21.85 27.82
CA LYS A 50 14.60 21.74 26.49
C LYS A 50 15.47 22.51 25.49
N PRO A 51 16.44 21.87 24.82
CA PRO A 51 17.08 22.51 23.69
C PRO A 51 15.98 22.86 22.71
N VAL A 52 16.00 24.11 22.24
CA VAL A 52 15.09 24.73 21.27
C VAL A 52 14.39 23.66 20.44
N SER A 53 13.16 23.32 20.83
CA SER A 53 12.31 22.52 19.97
C SER A 53 12.04 23.40 18.76
N ASP A 54 12.79 23.12 17.70
CA ASP A 54 12.81 23.82 16.42
C ASP A 54 11.51 23.58 15.62
N GLN A 55 10.36 23.58 16.29
CA GLN A 55 9.06 23.38 15.66
C GLN A 55 8.41 24.66 15.11
N THR A 56 9.14 25.78 15.14
CA THR A 56 8.79 26.93 14.31
C THR A 56 10.00 27.37 13.50
N THR A 57 10.61 26.45 12.74
CA THR A 57 11.07 26.88 11.42
C THR A 57 9.81 27.31 10.68
N THR A 58 9.55 28.61 10.65
CA THR A 58 8.45 29.19 9.88
C THR A 58 8.75 28.90 8.41
N LYS A 59 8.37 27.71 7.93
CA LYS A 59 8.55 27.30 6.54
C LYS A 59 8.04 28.41 5.64
N THR A 60 8.80 28.73 4.60
CA THR A 60 8.37 29.74 3.65
C THR A 60 7.12 29.24 2.91
N ILE A 61 6.31 30.15 2.35
CA ILE A 61 5.14 29.74 1.55
C ILE A 61 5.57 28.86 0.37
N GLY A 62 6.76 29.10 -0.20
CA GLY A 62 7.32 28.28 -1.28
C GLY A 62 7.56 26.84 -0.84
N GLU A 63 8.24 26.65 0.30
CA GLU A 63 8.49 25.31 0.88
C GLU A 63 7.19 24.58 1.20
N LEU A 64 6.22 25.27 1.82
CA LEU A 64 4.92 24.69 2.15
C LEU A 64 4.16 24.22 0.90
N LYS A 65 4.17 25.02 -0.18
CA LYS A 65 3.55 24.65 -1.45
C LYS A 65 4.21 23.41 -2.03
N THR A 66 5.54 23.39 -2.09
CA THR A 66 6.30 22.25 -2.65
C THR A 66 6.00 20.97 -1.86
N GLU A 67 6.06 21.01 -0.53
CA GLU A 67 5.76 19.84 0.29
C GLU A 67 4.31 19.36 0.13
N VAL A 68 3.34 20.27 0.14
CA VAL A 68 1.92 19.92 -0.06
C VAL A 68 1.70 19.30 -1.43
N TYR A 69 2.30 19.85 -2.48
CA TYR A 69 2.20 19.32 -3.84
C TYR A 69 2.86 17.94 -3.99
N ILE A 70 4.03 17.73 -3.40
CA ILE A 70 4.71 16.43 -3.41
C ILE A 70 3.87 15.39 -2.66
N LEU A 71 3.43 15.70 -1.42
CA LEU A 71 2.67 14.76 -0.59
C LEU A 71 1.32 14.41 -1.19
N ALA A 72 0.62 15.42 -1.72
CA ALA A 72 -0.67 15.20 -2.35
C ALA A 72 -0.55 14.71 -3.79
N GLN A 73 0.65 14.58 -4.36
CA GLN A 73 0.87 14.31 -5.79
C GLN A 73 -0.05 15.16 -6.67
N ALA A 74 0.01 16.47 -6.47
CA ALA A 74 -0.82 17.46 -7.14
C ALA A 74 0.05 18.63 -7.58
N SER A 75 -0.33 19.28 -8.68
CA SER A 75 0.39 20.43 -9.23
C SER A 75 -0.39 21.73 -9.09
N THR A 76 -1.69 21.66 -8.78
CA THR A 76 -2.56 22.82 -8.67
C THR A 76 -3.43 22.80 -7.41
N PRO A 77 -3.85 23.97 -6.90
CA PRO A 77 -4.76 24.03 -5.75
C PRO A 77 -6.11 23.38 -6.05
N GLN A 78 -6.56 23.38 -7.30
CA GLN A 78 -7.80 22.71 -7.71
C GLN A 78 -7.70 21.20 -7.55
N GLN A 79 -6.56 20.60 -7.92
CA GLN A 79 -6.30 19.18 -7.71
C GLN A 79 -6.26 18.81 -6.23
N LEU A 80 -5.69 19.67 -5.38
CA LEU A 80 -5.73 19.47 -3.92
C LEU A 80 -7.15 19.41 -3.37
N LYS A 81 -8.01 20.34 -3.82
CA LYS A 81 -9.43 20.41 -3.40
C LYS A 81 -10.29 19.26 -3.93
N ALA A 82 -9.86 18.63 -5.01
CA ALA A 82 -10.54 17.46 -5.57
C ALA A 82 -10.21 16.18 -4.80
N LYS A 83 -8.99 16.06 -4.25
CA LYS A 83 -8.52 14.85 -3.56
C LYS A 83 -9.09 14.67 -2.15
N ASP A 84 -9.28 15.77 -1.42
CA ASP A 84 -9.71 15.70 -0.03
C ASP A 84 -10.72 16.83 0.27
N GLU A 85 -11.83 16.46 0.92
CA GLU A 85 -12.89 17.37 1.32
C GLU A 85 -12.40 18.40 2.34
N LEU A 86 -11.49 18.02 3.25
CA LEU A 86 -10.90 18.92 4.24
C LEU A 86 -10.03 19.99 3.57
N LEU A 87 -9.44 19.69 2.42
CA LEU A 87 -8.66 20.64 1.63
C LEU A 87 -9.55 21.57 0.80
N ARG A 88 -10.78 21.15 0.48
CA ARG A 88 -11.74 21.94 -0.33
C ARG A 88 -12.12 23.26 0.35
N ALA A 89 -12.30 23.22 1.67
CA ALA A 89 -12.66 24.38 2.50
C ALA A 89 -11.50 25.38 2.69
N LEU A 90 -10.26 25.01 2.35
CA LEU A 90 -9.10 25.86 2.57
C LEU A 90 -8.96 26.93 1.47
N ASN A 91 -8.52 28.12 1.89
CA ASN A 91 -8.19 29.22 0.98
C ASN A 91 -6.67 29.33 0.78
N PHE A 92 -6.18 28.77 -0.31
CA PHE A 92 -4.75 28.68 -0.64
C PHE A 92 -4.05 30.01 -0.99
N SER A 93 -4.75 31.14 -0.85
CA SER A 93 -4.11 32.47 -0.86
C SER A 93 -3.33 32.75 0.43
N PHE A 94 -3.67 32.08 1.54
CA PHE A 94 -3.07 32.32 2.85
C PHE A 94 -2.07 31.24 3.27
N LYS A 95 -0.97 31.65 3.90
CA LYS A 95 0.05 30.73 4.44
C LYS A 95 -0.55 29.70 5.41
N ALA A 96 -1.42 30.14 6.33
CA ALA A 96 -2.06 29.28 7.31
C ALA A 96 -2.85 28.13 6.67
N SER A 97 -3.44 28.35 5.49
CA SER A 97 -4.13 27.30 4.74
C SER A 97 -3.17 26.24 4.21
N TRP A 98 -1.96 26.64 3.79
CA TRP A 98 -0.94 25.69 3.35
C TRP A 98 -0.38 24.86 4.50
N GLU A 99 -0.17 25.47 5.67
CA GLU A 99 0.24 24.76 6.89
C GLU A 99 -0.84 23.75 7.33
N LYS A 100 -2.11 24.17 7.30
CA LYS A 100 -3.24 23.30 7.62
C LYS A 100 -3.37 22.14 6.63
N ALA A 101 -3.20 22.40 5.33
CA ALA A 101 -3.20 21.36 4.30
C ALA A 101 -2.08 20.34 4.51
N LEU A 102 -0.87 20.81 4.83
CA LEU A 102 0.28 19.95 5.09
C LEU A 102 0.03 19.02 6.29
N ASN A 103 -0.58 19.54 7.36
CA ASN A 103 -0.88 18.75 8.54
C ASN A 103 -1.95 17.68 8.25
N VAL A 104 -3.01 18.02 7.52
CA VAL A 104 -4.04 17.05 7.11
C VAL A 104 -3.42 15.94 6.27
N LEU A 105 -2.59 16.29 5.28
CA LEU A 105 -1.93 15.30 4.43
C LEU A 105 -0.99 14.39 5.21
N LYS A 106 -0.23 14.94 6.17
CA LYS A 106 0.65 14.14 7.04
C LYS A 106 -0.14 13.21 7.96
N ALA A 107 -1.22 13.69 8.55
CA ALA A 107 -2.11 12.87 9.38
C ALA A 107 -2.70 11.71 8.56
N ASN A 108 -3.25 12.00 7.37
CA ASN A 108 -3.79 10.97 6.47
C ASN A 108 -2.72 9.93 6.07
N GLN A 109 -1.47 10.35 5.83
CA GLN A 109 -0.37 9.41 5.56
C GLN A 109 -0.07 8.52 6.77
N GLN A 110 -0.05 9.07 7.98
CA GLN A 110 0.18 8.31 9.19
C GLN A 110 -0.95 7.30 9.44
N ASP A 111 -2.20 7.73 9.27
CA ASP A 111 -3.38 6.87 9.41
C ASP A 111 -3.35 5.73 8.38
N PHE A 112 -2.96 6.03 7.14
CA PHE A 112 -2.79 5.02 6.10
C PHE A 112 -1.67 4.02 6.42
N GLN A 113 -0.52 4.49 6.94
CA GLN A 113 0.56 3.60 7.36
C GLN A 113 0.15 2.72 8.55
N ALA A 114 -0.60 3.27 9.51
CA ALA A 114 -1.16 2.51 10.61
C ALA A 114 -2.16 1.44 10.11
N TRP A 115 -3.00 1.80 9.14
CA TRP A 115 -3.92 0.88 8.47
C TRP A 115 -3.17 -0.23 7.71
N LEU A 116 -2.07 0.08 7.02
CA LEU A 116 -1.25 -0.94 6.35
C LEU A 116 -0.57 -1.89 7.34
N ALA A 117 -0.09 -1.38 8.47
CA ALA A 117 0.55 -2.18 9.50
C ALA A 117 -0.44 -3.13 10.20
N ASN A 118 -1.68 -2.67 10.41
CA ASN A 118 -2.73 -3.49 10.98
C ASN A 118 -4.08 -3.23 10.31
N PRO A 119 -4.32 -3.84 9.13
CA PRO A 119 -5.57 -3.62 8.42
C PRO A 119 -6.74 -4.20 9.23
N PRO A 120 -7.94 -3.63 9.09
CA PRO A 120 -9.13 -4.15 9.76
C PRO A 120 -9.37 -5.62 9.39
N GLU A 121 -9.86 -6.40 10.36
CA GLU A 121 -10.04 -7.84 10.22
C GLU A 121 -10.92 -8.25 9.03
N GLN A 122 -11.90 -7.42 8.68
CA GLN A 122 -12.76 -7.67 7.51
C GLN A 122 -11.95 -7.77 6.21
N TYR A 123 -10.93 -6.94 6.04
CA TYR A 123 -10.07 -7.01 4.85
C TYR A 123 -9.14 -8.20 4.89
N LYS A 124 -8.57 -8.52 6.07
CA LYS A 124 -7.72 -9.72 6.23
C LYS A 124 -8.48 -10.99 5.87
N ALA A 125 -9.72 -11.12 6.35
CA ALA A 125 -10.59 -12.25 6.05
C ALA A 125 -10.87 -12.38 4.54
N LEU A 126 -11.23 -11.26 3.88
CA LEU A 126 -11.46 -11.24 2.44
C LEU A 126 -10.23 -11.68 1.64
N PHE A 127 -9.04 -11.17 1.97
CA PHE A 127 -7.82 -11.57 1.27
C PHE A 127 -7.46 -13.04 1.51
N ALA A 128 -7.67 -13.56 2.73
CA ALA A 128 -7.48 -14.98 3.02
C ALA A 128 -8.45 -15.88 2.23
N GLU A 129 -9.71 -15.45 2.09
CA GLU A 129 -10.70 -16.16 1.27
C GLU A 129 -10.33 -16.16 -0.22
N VAL A 130 -9.90 -15.02 -0.74
CA VAL A 130 -9.40 -14.90 -2.13
C VAL A 130 -8.21 -15.81 -2.36
N GLU A 131 -7.25 -15.83 -1.43
CA GLU A 131 -6.06 -16.67 -1.55
C GLU A 131 -6.43 -18.16 -1.51
N THR A 132 -7.34 -18.55 -0.62
CA THR A 132 -7.84 -19.93 -0.50
C THR A 132 -8.54 -20.36 -1.79
N THR A 133 -9.48 -19.55 -2.27
CA THR A 133 -10.22 -19.80 -3.52
C THR A 133 -9.29 -19.90 -4.73
N SER A 134 -8.28 -19.04 -4.80
CA SER A 134 -7.30 -19.05 -5.89
C SER A 134 -6.44 -20.33 -5.89
N LYS A 135 -6.01 -20.80 -4.70
CA LYS A 135 -5.28 -22.06 -4.55
C LYS A 135 -6.13 -23.27 -4.93
N GLU A 136 -7.40 -23.29 -4.53
CA GLU A 136 -8.33 -24.35 -4.90
C GLU A 136 -8.58 -24.38 -6.41
N PHE A 137 -8.81 -23.22 -7.02
CA PHE A 137 -9.00 -23.11 -8.47
C PHE A 137 -7.77 -23.61 -9.23
N SER A 138 -6.57 -23.22 -8.80
CA SER A 138 -5.31 -23.67 -9.40
C SER A 138 -5.14 -25.19 -9.32
N THR A 139 -5.53 -25.79 -8.19
CA THR A 139 -5.54 -27.25 -8.01
C THR A 139 -6.53 -27.93 -8.94
N LYS A 140 -7.76 -27.42 -9.04
CA LYS A 140 -8.80 -27.93 -9.95
C LYS A 140 -8.36 -27.83 -11.41
N LEU A 141 -7.74 -26.73 -11.80
CA LEU A 141 -7.21 -26.52 -13.15
C LEU A 141 -6.11 -27.53 -13.48
N LYS A 142 -5.18 -27.79 -12.55
CA LYS A 142 -4.13 -28.80 -12.72
C LYS A 142 -4.73 -30.20 -12.93
N ARG A 143 -5.74 -30.57 -12.13
CA ARG A 143 -6.44 -31.86 -12.27
C ARG A 143 -7.17 -31.97 -13.61
N ALA A 144 -7.85 -30.90 -14.04
CA ALA A 144 -8.55 -30.87 -15.32
C ALA A 144 -7.59 -31.07 -16.51
N LYS A 145 -6.40 -30.46 -16.46
CA LYS A 145 -5.37 -30.68 -17.49
C LYS A 145 -4.90 -32.13 -17.53
N GLN A 146 -4.62 -32.73 -16.37
CA GLN A 146 -4.21 -34.14 -16.29
C GLN A 146 -5.27 -35.07 -16.86
N LEU A 147 -6.54 -34.86 -16.50
CA LEU A 147 -7.66 -35.63 -17.03
C LEU A 147 -7.82 -35.44 -18.55
N GLY A 148 -7.60 -34.23 -19.07
CA GLY A 148 -7.62 -33.97 -20.51
C GLY A 148 -6.52 -34.73 -21.26
N GLU A 149 -5.30 -34.74 -20.72
CA GLU A 149 -4.19 -35.52 -21.30
C GLU A 149 -4.47 -37.03 -21.27
N GLU A 150 -5.08 -37.52 -20.19
CA GLU A 150 -5.46 -38.93 -20.07
C GLU A 150 -6.58 -39.31 -21.05
N ALA A 151 -7.61 -38.47 -21.19
CA ALA A 151 -8.68 -38.65 -22.16
C ALA A 151 -8.15 -38.66 -23.60
N GLN A 152 -7.18 -37.79 -23.93
CA GLN A 152 -6.54 -37.77 -25.23
C GLN A 152 -5.80 -39.08 -25.52
N LYS A 153 -5.04 -39.60 -24.54
CA LYS A 153 -4.34 -40.89 -24.67
C LYS A 153 -5.34 -42.03 -24.89
N MET A 154 -6.42 -42.07 -24.10
CA MET A 154 -7.47 -43.07 -24.26
C MET A 154 -8.12 -43.02 -25.65
N ALA A 155 -8.42 -41.82 -26.17
CA ALA A 155 -8.97 -41.66 -27.50
C ALA A 155 -8.03 -42.22 -28.59
N THR A 156 -6.72 -41.89 -28.50
CA THR A 156 -5.73 -42.43 -29.44
C THR A 156 -5.60 -43.96 -29.34
N SER A 157 -5.65 -44.53 -28.14
CA SER A 157 -5.64 -45.99 -27.96
C SER A 157 -6.89 -46.66 -28.53
N LEU A 158 -8.07 -46.05 -28.40
CA LEU A 158 -9.30 -46.56 -28.98
C LEU A 158 -9.28 -46.50 -30.51
N ASP A 159 -8.78 -45.42 -31.10
CA ASP A 159 -8.61 -45.31 -32.56
C ASP A 159 -7.66 -46.39 -33.09
N HIS A 160 -6.57 -46.64 -32.37
CA HIS A 160 -5.62 -47.71 -32.73
C HIS A 160 -6.29 -49.09 -32.68
N LEU A 161 -7.00 -49.39 -31.59
CA LEU A 161 -7.72 -50.65 -31.43
C LEU A 161 -8.81 -50.84 -32.50
N ALA A 162 -9.52 -49.77 -32.85
CA ALA A 162 -10.53 -49.81 -33.91
C ALA A 162 -9.89 -50.12 -35.28
N GLN A 163 -8.73 -49.53 -35.56
CA GLN A 163 -7.98 -49.82 -36.79
C GLN A 163 -7.48 -51.28 -36.83
N GLU A 164 -6.96 -51.78 -35.72
CA GLU A 164 -6.52 -53.18 -35.62
C GLU A 164 -7.68 -54.15 -35.85
N ALA A 165 -8.82 -53.93 -35.18
CA ALA A 165 -10.02 -54.75 -35.34
C ALA A 165 -10.57 -54.71 -36.78
N HIS A 166 -10.51 -53.55 -37.44
CA HIS A 166 -10.90 -53.42 -38.84
C HIS A 166 -9.99 -54.22 -39.77
N ASN A 167 -8.67 -54.10 -39.58
CA ASN A 167 -7.68 -54.81 -40.38
C ASN A 167 -7.82 -56.33 -40.20
N GLU A 168 -8.02 -56.80 -38.97
CA GLU A 168 -8.21 -58.23 -38.67
C GLU A 168 -9.49 -58.78 -39.32
N ALA A 169 -10.59 -58.02 -39.27
CA ALA A 169 -11.84 -58.40 -39.91
C ALA A 169 -11.70 -58.51 -41.44
N GLU A 170 -10.99 -57.57 -42.08
CA GLU A 170 -10.72 -57.63 -43.52
C GLU A 170 -9.81 -58.82 -43.88
N GLN A 171 -8.81 -59.12 -43.06
CA GLN A 171 -7.96 -60.29 -43.27
C GLN A 171 -8.78 -61.59 -43.17
N MET A 172 -9.59 -61.74 -42.12
CA MET A 172 -10.47 -62.91 -41.95
C MET A 172 -11.43 -63.08 -43.14
N ARG A 173 -11.97 -61.96 -43.66
CA ARG A 173 -12.84 -61.98 -44.84
C ARG A 173 -12.10 -62.51 -46.08
N GLN A 174 -10.88 -62.03 -46.31
CA GLN A 174 -10.06 -62.50 -47.43
C GLN A 174 -9.72 -64.00 -47.30
N GLU A 175 -9.34 -64.44 -46.11
CA GLU A 175 -9.05 -65.85 -45.82
C GLU A 175 -10.29 -66.74 -46.06
N ALA A 176 -11.46 -66.30 -45.63
CA ALA A 176 -12.72 -67.01 -45.88
C ALA A 176 -13.07 -67.09 -47.38
N GLU A 177 -12.87 -66.01 -48.13
CA GLU A 177 -13.09 -66.00 -49.58
C GLU A 177 -12.14 -66.96 -50.31
N ILE A 178 -10.86 -66.99 -49.92
CA ILE A 178 -9.87 -67.93 -50.47
C ILE A 178 -10.28 -69.37 -50.16
N ALA A 179 -10.58 -69.68 -48.89
CA ALA A 179 -11.01 -71.01 -48.47
C ALA A 179 -12.26 -71.49 -49.23
N TYR A 180 -13.22 -70.59 -49.44
CA TYR A 180 -14.43 -70.89 -50.23
C TYR A 180 -14.10 -71.25 -51.68
N ARG A 181 -13.21 -70.49 -52.34
CA ARG A 181 -12.80 -70.78 -53.73
C ARG A 181 -12.06 -72.11 -53.84
N VAL A 182 -11.15 -72.41 -52.91
CA VAL A 182 -10.44 -73.69 -52.85
C VAL A 182 -11.44 -74.85 -52.70
N ALA A 183 -12.42 -74.71 -51.81
CA ALA A 183 -13.45 -75.72 -51.61
C ALA A 183 -14.33 -75.92 -52.85
N GLN A 184 -14.64 -74.86 -53.61
CA GLN A 184 -15.36 -75.01 -54.88
C GLN A 184 -14.55 -75.73 -55.94
N GLN A 185 -13.26 -75.41 -56.09
CA GLN A 185 -12.38 -76.08 -57.05
C GLN A 185 -12.21 -77.57 -56.72
N ALA A 186 -12.08 -77.92 -55.43
CA ALA A 186 -11.98 -79.31 -55.00
C ALA A 186 -13.24 -80.14 -55.28
N LYS A 187 -14.41 -79.51 -55.41
CA LYS A 187 -15.68 -80.20 -55.77
C LYS A 187 -15.85 -80.43 -57.28
N LEU A 188 -15.07 -79.72 -58.11
CA LEU A 188 -15.15 -79.78 -59.57
C LEU A 188 -14.14 -80.77 -60.19
N ASN A 189 -13.20 -81.27 -59.38
CA ASN A 189 -12.24 -82.33 -59.74
C ASN A 189 -12.70 -83.68 -59.18
#